data_AF-A0A7X9J637-F1
#
_entry.id   AF-A0A7X9J637-F1
#
_cell.length_a   1.000
_cell.length_b   1.000
_cell.length_c   1.000
_cell.angle_alpha   90.00
_cell.angle_beta   90.00
_cell.angle_gamma   90.00
#
_symmetry.space_group_name_H-M   'P 1'
#
loop_
_entity.id
_entity.type
_entity.pdbx_description
1 polymer ?
#
loop_
_entity_poly.entity_id
_entity_poly.type
_entity_poly.pdbx_seq_one_letter_code
_entity_poly.pdbx_strand_id
1 'polypeptide(L)'
;MPSTLAPGATFTCTGTHEVIASDLDNGSITNSVYATGTDQDGDSVKSNTPSVTVNANQEPLIGLAKRAVSVTKVSANTYDVLYTFVIENYGNVTLHDLQITDNLNTTFPSTTTYSVQSVSSADLVVNAGFDGDGDQQLLGSGNTLAAGDSKTLDVVVRVVPTVHGIFYNTATATAKDVKNHDITDISQNGSNPDSDGNGNPTNDSEPTPVDFGTHIYEPPYGVKTLSTSQMPTMIWTMNWINNQNILPITNVVHDPIPVGTEYLAKFTDSGIDPPAGAPAGSTSAGVECTVSGKSTTTLCYYEGPTAENPRGQVVWSGVLAPDYGVTDPALADNKVTITFSVTYQQHTPVVNNTATIDTDLNGDGDTVDTGEQQVASANAGWVYEAVVLPATGFAPNSITQLPAQPKALAYSAMDEMWIEIPSLNMQSTIVGVPSTATGWNLTWIGKDTGWLNGSAFPTHAGNAVLTGHVVDANGNPGPFADITQLKYGDKIIIHAWNEQYVYEVREFDTISPNDFSTAFKHEDLSWITLMTCKDYDAESSTYLQRYLVRAVLIKVQ
;
A
#
# COMPACT_ATOMS: atom_id res chain seq x y z
N MET A 1 -5.09 -68.28 25.24
CA MET A 1 -4.07 -68.92 26.11
C MET A 1 -4.47 -70.38 26.34
N PRO A 2 -3.53 -71.34 26.34
CA PRO A 2 -3.83 -72.71 26.77
C PRO A 2 -4.14 -72.74 28.28
N SER A 3 -4.97 -73.70 28.71
CA SER A 3 -5.33 -73.88 30.12
C SER A 3 -4.31 -74.70 30.93
N THR A 4 -3.41 -75.42 30.25
CA THR A 4 -2.33 -76.21 30.85
C THR A 4 -1.09 -76.17 29.94
N LEU A 5 0.10 -76.23 30.52
CA LEU A 5 1.37 -76.35 29.80
C LEU A 5 2.16 -77.52 30.38
N ALA A 6 2.51 -78.50 29.55
CA ALA A 6 3.24 -79.69 29.99
C ALA A 6 4.73 -79.37 30.27
N PRO A 7 5.43 -80.13 31.13
CA PRO A 7 6.86 -79.97 31.36
C PRO A 7 7.66 -80.01 30.05
N GLY A 8 8.47 -78.98 29.80
CA GLY A 8 9.26 -78.84 28.58
C GLY A 8 8.50 -78.37 27.34
N ALA A 9 7.18 -78.17 27.41
CA ALA A 9 6.41 -77.58 26.32
C ALA A 9 6.57 -76.05 26.26
N THR A 10 6.42 -75.48 25.07
CA THR A 10 6.44 -74.03 24.84
C THR A 10 5.12 -73.56 24.23
N PHE A 11 4.78 -72.30 24.46
CA PHE A 11 3.63 -71.64 23.85
C PHE A 11 4.02 -70.21 23.46
N THR A 12 3.61 -69.76 22.28
CA THR A 12 3.90 -68.41 21.78
C THR A 12 2.65 -67.56 21.81
N CYS A 13 2.71 -66.45 22.54
CA CYS A 13 1.71 -65.39 22.50
C CYS A 13 2.18 -64.31 21.52
N THR A 14 1.32 -63.88 20.61
CA THR A 14 1.55 -62.69 19.78
C THR A 14 0.57 -61.59 20.19
N GLY A 15 1.02 -60.34 20.06
CA GLY A 15 0.23 -59.13 20.25
C GLY A 15 0.80 -58.03 19.38
N THR A 16 -0.04 -57.11 18.96
CA THR A 16 0.31 -55.96 18.12
C THR A 16 -0.04 -54.69 18.87
N HIS A 17 0.86 -53.72 18.83
CA HIS A 17 0.63 -52.36 19.34
C HIS A 17 0.67 -51.42 18.14
N GLU A 18 -0.36 -50.58 18.00
CA GLU A 18 -0.41 -49.52 17.00
C GLU A 18 0.30 -48.29 17.58
N VAL A 19 1.34 -47.82 16.90
CA VAL A 19 2.13 -46.67 17.37
C VAL A 19 1.29 -45.41 17.23
N ILE A 20 1.05 -44.73 18.35
CA ILE A 20 0.31 -43.46 18.40
C ILE A 20 1.24 -42.29 18.71
N ALA A 21 0.77 -41.05 18.53
CA ALA A 21 1.58 -39.84 18.72
C ALA A 21 2.30 -39.80 20.09
N SER A 22 1.65 -40.23 21.17
CA SER A 22 2.29 -40.29 22.50
C SER A 22 3.45 -41.28 22.58
N ASP A 23 3.47 -42.35 21.79
CA ASP A 23 4.59 -43.29 21.74
C ASP A 23 5.80 -42.69 21.02
N LEU A 24 5.52 -41.91 19.98
CA LEU A 24 6.52 -41.19 19.19
C LEU A 24 7.11 -40.04 20.01
N ASP A 25 6.29 -39.29 20.75
CA ASP A 25 6.72 -38.27 21.71
C ASP A 25 7.50 -38.87 22.90
N ASN A 26 7.13 -40.06 23.40
CA ASN A 26 7.91 -40.79 24.40
C ASN A 26 9.29 -41.28 23.87
N GLY A 27 9.52 -41.23 22.56
CA GLY A 27 10.77 -41.63 21.89
C GLY A 27 11.09 -43.13 21.93
N SER A 28 10.36 -43.92 22.72
CA SER A 28 10.47 -45.38 22.76
C SER A 28 9.26 -46.04 23.40
N ILE A 29 8.99 -47.29 23.00
CA ILE A 29 7.98 -48.17 23.61
C ILE A 29 8.71 -49.32 24.30
N THR A 30 8.46 -49.55 25.58
CA THR A 30 9.01 -50.70 26.31
C THR A 30 7.91 -51.70 26.66
N ASN A 31 7.94 -52.86 26.00
CA ASN A 31 7.06 -53.98 26.33
C ASN A 31 7.69 -54.81 27.46
N SER A 32 6.92 -55.19 28.46
CA SER A 32 7.38 -55.95 29.64
C SER A 32 6.34 -57.02 29.99
N VAL A 33 6.77 -58.30 30.01
CA VAL A 33 5.85 -59.44 30.09
C VAL A 33 6.31 -60.46 31.14
N TYR A 34 5.36 -61.16 31.75
CA TYR A 34 5.62 -62.33 32.58
C TYR A 34 4.47 -63.34 32.43
N ALA A 35 4.77 -64.61 32.69
CA ALA A 35 3.77 -65.66 32.80
C ALA A 35 3.51 -65.99 34.27
N THR A 36 2.27 -66.34 34.59
CA THR A 36 1.88 -67.00 35.85
C THR A 36 1.21 -68.33 35.55
N GLY A 37 1.23 -69.22 36.52
CA GLY A 37 0.55 -70.50 36.47
C GLY A 37 0.36 -71.09 37.86
N THR A 38 -0.21 -72.29 37.90
CA THR A 38 -0.37 -73.10 39.10
C THR A 38 0.19 -74.48 38.80
N ASP A 39 0.93 -75.06 39.73
CA ASP A 39 1.45 -76.42 39.58
C ASP A 39 0.43 -77.50 39.99
N GLN A 40 0.90 -78.74 40.17
CA GLN A 40 0.06 -79.90 40.48
C GLN A 40 -0.41 -79.94 41.94
N ASP A 41 0.33 -79.29 42.84
CA ASP A 41 0.03 -79.24 44.28
C ASP A 41 -0.85 -78.02 44.64
N GLY A 42 -0.98 -77.07 43.71
CA GLY A 42 -1.82 -75.87 43.83
C GLY A 42 -1.04 -74.59 44.06
N ASP A 43 0.29 -74.66 44.05
CA ASP A 43 1.16 -73.50 44.32
C ASP A 43 1.29 -72.62 43.07
N SER A 44 1.30 -71.29 43.30
CA SER A 44 1.40 -70.31 42.22
C SER A 44 2.86 -70.10 41.79
N VAL A 45 3.13 -70.25 40.50
CA VAL A 45 4.45 -69.97 39.90
C VAL A 45 4.40 -68.71 39.03
N LYS A 46 5.51 -67.98 38.98
CA LYS A 46 5.68 -66.77 38.16
C LYS A 46 7.05 -66.79 37.48
N SER A 47 7.11 -66.43 36.20
CA SER A 47 8.38 -66.30 35.46
C SER A 47 9.17 -65.06 35.90
N ASN A 48 10.41 -64.95 35.42
CA ASN A 48 11.07 -63.64 35.34
C ASN A 48 10.26 -62.68 34.44
N THR A 49 10.59 -61.39 34.50
CA THR A 49 9.92 -60.34 33.72
C THR A 49 10.91 -59.74 32.72
N PRO A 50 11.12 -60.36 31.54
CA PRO A 50 11.89 -59.76 30.46
C PRO A 50 11.17 -58.53 29.88
N SER A 51 11.95 -57.60 29.35
CA SER A 51 11.45 -56.45 28.59
C SER A 51 12.20 -56.29 27.26
N VAL A 52 11.55 -55.62 26.31
CA VAL A 52 12.11 -55.22 25.02
C VAL A 52 11.71 -53.78 24.76
N THR A 53 12.68 -52.93 24.43
CA THR A 53 12.46 -51.53 24.06
C THR A 53 12.63 -51.35 22.56
N VAL A 54 11.67 -50.68 21.92
CA VAL A 54 11.72 -50.24 20.54
C VAL A 54 11.82 -48.72 20.53
N ASN A 55 12.88 -48.17 19.95
CA ASN A 55 13.05 -46.72 19.84
C ASN A 55 12.26 -46.19 18.63
N ALA A 56 11.64 -45.03 18.79
CA ALA A 56 10.96 -44.34 17.72
C ALA A 56 11.95 -43.50 16.88
N ASN A 57 11.69 -43.38 15.57
CA ASN A 57 12.45 -42.47 14.71
C ASN A 57 11.82 -41.08 14.79
N GLN A 58 12.48 -40.15 15.49
CA GLN A 58 11.99 -38.80 15.71
C GLN A 58 12.66 -37.84 14.73
N GLU A 59 11.85 -37.13 13.97
CA GLU A 59 12.24 -36.18 12.92
C GLU A 59 11.53 -34.85 13.24
N PRO A 60 12.02 -34.06 14.22
CA PRO A 60 11.46 -32.76 14.55
C PRO A 60 11.83 -31.74 13.47
N LEU A 61 10.85 -30.97 13.01
CA LEU A 61 11.02 -29.98 11.94
C LEU A 61 9.94 -28.91 12.09
N ILE A 62 10.33 -27.64 11.99
CA ILE A 62 9.42 -26.49 12.12
C ILE A 62 9.53 -25.64 10.86
N GLY A 63 8.43 -25.03 10.45
CA GLY A 63 8.36 -24.04 9.38
C GLY A 63 7.73 -22.75 9.88
N LEU A 64 8.25 -21.60 9.44
CA LEU A 64 7.70 -20.28 9.64
C LEU A 64 7.51 -19.57 8.29
N ALA A 65 6.31 -19.05 8.05
CA ALA A 65 6.06 -18.08 7.00
C ALA A 65 5.68 -16.73 7.60
N LYS A 66 6.02 -15.64 6.90
CA LYS A 66 5.61 -14.28 7.24
C LYS A 66 5.19 -13.53 5.98
N ARG A 67 4.13 -12.73 6.08
CA ARG A 67 3.68 -11.82 5.01
C ARG A 67 3.12 -10.53 5.57
N ALA A 68 3.46 -9.41 4.93
CA ALA A 68 2.71 -8.16 5.07
C ALA A 68 1.38 -8.26 4.30
N VAL A 69 0.26 -8.28 5.02
CA VAL A 69 -1.09 -8.41 4.47
C VAL A 69 -1.61 -7.09 3.91
N SER A 70 -1.26 -5.98 4.57
CA SER A 70 -1.63 -4.62 4.17
C SER A 70 -0.68 -3.60 4.76
N VAL A 71 -0.40 -2.53 4.00
CA VAL A 71 0.22 -1.29 4.46
C VAL A 71 -0.84 -0.20 4.37
N THR A 72 -1.50 0.12 5.48
CA THR A 72 -2.64 1.04 5.51
C THR A 72 -2.16 2.41 5.98
N LYS A 73 -2.28 3.44 5.14
CA LYS A 73 -1.97 4.82 5.55
C LYS A 73 -2.99 5.28 6.61
N VAL A 74 -2.52 5.70 7.77
CA VAL A 74 -3.36 6.21 8.88
C VAL A 74 -3.24 7.72 9.09
N SER A 75 -2.13 8.32 8.67
CA SER A 75 -1.97 9.78 8.56
C SER A 75 -0.81 10.14 7.60
N ALA A 76 -0.47 11.42 7.48
CA ALA A 76 0.68 11.84 6.67
C ALA A 76 1.96 11.12 7.14
N ASN A 77 2.64 10.46 6.19
CA ASN A 77 3.81 9.59 6.39
C ASN A 77 3.71 8.55 7.53
N THR A 78 2.51 8.16 7.96
CA THR A 78 2.30 7.16 9.01
C THR A 78 1.40 6.03 8.52
N TYR A 79 1.86 4.80 8.70
CA TYR A 79 1.23 3.61 8.14
C TYR A 79 1.11 2.51 9.20
N ASP A 80 -0.02 1.83 9.24
CA ASP A 80 -0.18 0.59 10.00
C ASP A 80 0.07 -0.60 9.05
N VAL A 81 1.15 -1.34 9.34
CA VAL A 81 1.53 -2.57 8.63
C VAL A 81 0.97 -3.76 9.40
N LEU A 82 0.07 -4.52 8.77
CA LEU A 82 -0.39 -5.80 9.29
C LEU A 82 0.52 -6.91 8.76
N TYR A 83 1.23 -7.59 9.65
CA TYR A 83 1.93 -8.83 9.36
C TYR A 83 1.14 -10.02 9.88
N THR A 84 1.02 -11.07 9.07
CA THR A 84 0.59 -12.39 9.51
C THR A 84 1.77 -13.35 9.46
N PHE A 85 1.90 -14.18 10.49
CA PHE A 85 2.84 -15.28 10.60
C PHE A 85 2.06 -16.60 10.60
N VAL A 86 2.62 -17.62 9.94
CA VAL A 86 2.11 -19.00 9.97
C VAL A 86 3.24 -19.88 10.47
N ILE A 87 3.02 -20.60 11.57
CA ILE A 87 3.99 -21.52 12.17
C ILE A 87 3.44 -22.94 12.15
N GLU A 88 4.21 -23.88 11.61
CA GLU A 88 3.75 -25.24 11.31
C GLU A 88 4.82 -26.29 11.68
N ASN A 89 4.37 -27.43 12.19
CA ASN A 89 5.23 -28.54 12.56
C ASN A 89 5.24 -29.60 11.46
N TYR A 90 6.22 -29.49 10.56
CA TYR A 90 6.48 -30.47 9.49
C TYR A 90 7.10 -31.77 10.03
N GLY A 91 7.49 -31.79 11.31
CA GLY A 91 8.06 -32.95 11.98
C GLY A 91 7.03 -33.95 12.48
N ASN A 92 7.54 -35.04 13.06
CA ASN A 92 6.72 -36.15 13.54
C ASN A 92 6.54 -36.23 15.07
N VAL A 93 7.08 -35.27 15.83
CA VAL A 93 6.94 -35.14 17.28
C VAL A 93 6.34 -33.80 17.68
N THR A 94 5.66 -33.74 18.82
CA THR A 94 5.15 -32.49 19.39
C THR A 94 6.32 -31.54 19.73
N LEU A 95 6.17 -30.27 19.37
CA LEU A 95 7.09 -29.19 19.71
C LEU A 95 6.60 -28.39 20.92
N HIS A 96 7.54 -27.96 21.75
CA HIS A 96 7.33 -27.21 23.00
C HIS A 96 8.18 -25.94 23.03
N ASP A 97 7.99 -25.09 24.05
CA ASP A 97 8.74 -23.83 24.22
C ASP A 97 8.77 -22.94 22.96
N LEU A 98 7.66 -22.91 22.21
CA LEU A 98 7.58 -22.16 20.94
C LEU A 98 7.75 -20.67 21.14
N GLN A 99 8.59 -20.07 20.31
CA GLN A 99 8.83 -18.64 20.22
C GLN A 99 8.93 -18.22 18.75
N ILE A 100 8.48 -16.99 18.46
CA ILE A 100 8.80 -16.30 17.20
C ILE A 100 9.50 -15.00 17.58
N THR A 101 10.73 -14.82 17.11
CA THR A 101 11.53 -13.63 17.35
C THR A 101 11.50 -12.75 16.10
N ASP A 102 11.13 -11.48 16.25
CA ASP A 102 11.06 -10.50 15.16
C ASP A 102 11.76 -9.20 15.59
N ASN A 103 12.82 -8.84 14.86
CA ASN A 103 13.63 -7.67 15.16
C ASN A 103 13.32 -6.54 14.17
N LEU A 104 12.54 -5.57 14.64
CA LEU A 104 12.12 -4.44 13.82
C LEU A 104 13.27 -3.43 13.63
N ASN A 105 14.25 -3.38 14.54
CA ASN A 105 15.46 -2.55 14.41
C ASN A 105 16.44 -3.03 13.32
N THR A 106 16.40 -4.31 12.91
CA THR A 106 17.12 -4.77 11.70
C THR A 106 16.36 -4.51 10.41
N THR A 107 15.05 -4.27 10.50
CA THR A 107 14.16 -3.98 9.37
C THR A 107 14.15 -2.49 9.04
N PHE A 108 13.92 -1.67 10.06
CA PHE A 108 13.77 -0.22 9.95
C PHE A 108 15.05 0.46 10.42
N PRO A 109 15.67 1.34 9.61
CA PRO A 109 16.86 2.09 10.03
C PRO A 109 16.48 3.06 11.14
N SER A 110 17.45 3.41 12.00
CA SER A 110 17.24 4.26 13.21
C SER A 110 16.67 5.66 12.96
N THR A 111 16.53 6.09 11.70
CA THR A 111 15.82 7.31 11.31
C THR A 111 14.30 7.09 11.23
N THR A 112 13.85 5.90 10.82
CA THR A 112 12.44 5.48 10.78
C THR A 112 11.97 5.15 12.18
N THR A 113 10.84 5.71 12.60
CA THR A 113 10.22 5.36 13.89
C THR A 113 9.13 4.33 13.68
N TYR A 114 8.95 3.44 14.65
CA TYR A 114 7.87 2.47 14.66
C TYR A 114 7.33 2.24 16.07
N SER A 115 6.13 1.69 16.17
CA SER A 115 5.53 1.25 17.43
C SER A 115 4.53 0.11 17.18
N VAL A 116 4.66 -0.97 17.94
CA VAL A 116 3.70 -2.08 17.90
C VAL A 116 2.34 -1.59 18.44
N GLN A 117 1.28 -1.80 17.67
CA GLN A 117 -0.09 -1.44 18.06
C GLN A 117 -0.82 -2.64 18.70
N SER A 118 -0.58 -3.85 18.17
CA SER A 118 -1.16 -5.09 18.70
C SER A 118 -0.40 -6.33 18.24
N VAL A 119 -0.43 -7.36 19.09
CA VAL A 119 -0.07 -8.75 18.77
C VAL A 119 -1.27 -9.63 19.14
N SER A 120 -1.71 -10.52 18.26
CA SER A 120 -2.94 -11.32 18.47
C SER A 120 -2.89 -12.68 17.78
N SER A 121 -3.43 -13.71 18.43
CA SER A 121 -3.65 -15.05 17.88
C SER A 121 -4.90 -15.66 18.48
N ALA A 122 -5.53 -16.60 17.78
CA ALA A 122 -6.61 -17.43 18.32
C ALA A 122 -6.08 -18.65 19.10
N ASP A 123 -4.91 -19.18 18.72
CA ASP A 123 -4.41 -20.51 19.11
C ASP A 123 -3.06 -20.49 19.85
N LEU A 124 -2.48 -19.29 20.02
CA LEU A 124 -1.21 -19.04 20.70
C LEU A 124 -1.39 -18.03 21.84
N VAL A 125 -0.70 -18.28 22.95
CA VAL A 125 -0.52 -17.29 24.02
C VAL A 125 0.50 -16.26 23.53
N VAL A 126 0.06 -15.04 23.26
CA VAL A 126 0.91 -13.95 22.74
C VAL A 126 1.64 -13.20 23.85
N ASN A 127 2.79 -12.62 23.52
CA ASN A 127 3.47 -11.66 24.39
C ASN A 127 2.94 -10.24 24.11
N ALA A 128 2.15 -9.70 25.03
CA ALA A 128 1.67 -8.32 24.94
C ALA A 128 2.76 -7.26 25.22
N GLY A 129 3.96 -7.67 25.64
CA GLY A 129 5.12 -6.81 25.86
C GLY A 129 6.01 -6.59 24.63
N PHE A 130 5.79 -7.33 23.53
CA PHE A 130 6.57 -7.21 22.30
C PHE A 130 6.59 -5.78 21.76
N ASP A 131 7.78 -5.21 21.64
CA ASP A 131 8.03 -3.89 21.04
C ASP A 131 8.87 -3.96 19.76
N GLY A 132 9.50 -5.10 19.47
CA GLY A 132 10.37 -5.33 18.32
C GLY A 132 11.79 -4.77 18.46
N ASP A 133 12.17 -4.27 19.65
CA ASP A 133 13.51 -3.78 20.00
C ASP A 133 14.02 -4.40 21.31
N GLY A 134 13.51 -3.94 22.45
CA GLY A 134 13.90 -4.43 23.78
C GLY A 134 13.25 -5.78 24.11
N ASP A 135 12.04 -6.00 23.61
CA ASP A 135 11.33 -7.28 23.62
C ASP A 135 10.96 -7.68 22.19
N GLN A 136 11.77 -8.60 21.65
CA GLN A 136 11.63 -9.13 20.29
C GLN A 136 10.82 -10.44 20.24
N GLN A 137 10.32 -10.92 21.39
CA GLN A 137 9.61 -12.20 21.50
C GLN A 137 8.10 -12.00 21.33
N LEU A 138 7.52 -12.61 20.30
CA LEU A 138 6.08 -12.47 19.99
C LEU A 138 5.17 -13.36 20.82
N LEU A 139 5.68 -14.47 21.35
CA LEU A 139 4.91 -15.48 22.07
C LEU A 139 5.20 -15.48 23.57
N GLY A 140 4.16 -15.71 24.36
CA GLY A 140 4.26 -16.01 25.79
C GLY A 140 4.69 -17.47 26.04
N SER A 141 4.81 -17.83 27.32
CA SER A 141 5.20 -19.18 27.72
C SER A 141 4.07 -20.21 27.60
N GLY A 142 4.44 -21.48 27.45
CA GLY A 142 3.49 -22.61 27.45
C GLY A 142 2.87 -22.95 26.09
N ASN A 143 3.30 -22.30 25.01
CA ASN A 143 2.88 -22.65 23.66
C ASN A 143 3.45 -24.02 23.22
N THR A 144 2.60 -24.85 22.60
CA THR A 144 2.94 -26.13 21.97
C THR A 144 2.30 -26.26 20.58
N LEU A 145 2.84 -27.16 19.75
CA LEU A 145 2.43 -27.42 18.37
C LEU A 145 2.60 -28.92 18.08
N ALA A 146 1.50 -29.66 17.90
CA ALA A 146 1.58 -31.10 17.63
C ALA A 146 2.10 -31.36 16.20
N ALA A 147 2.52 -32.59 15.92
CA ALA A 147 2.96 -32.98 14.57
C ALA A 147 1.85 -32.75 13.53
N GLY A 148 2.14 -31.96 12.48
CA GLY A 148 1.16 -31.55 11.47
C GLY A 148 0.20 -30.44 11.88
N ASP A 149 0.31 -29.85 13.08
CA ASP A 149 -0.44 -28.65 13.43
C ASP A 149 0.17 -27.41 12.75
N SER A 150 -0.70 -26.48 12.35
CA SER A 150 -0.35 -25.14 11.87
C SER A 150 -1.14 -24.08 12.65
N LYS A 151 -0.50 -22.97 13.02
CA LYS A 151 -1.07 -21.89 13.83
C LYS A 151 -0.71 -20.51 13.27
N THR A 152 -1.57 -19.52 13.52
CA THR A 152 -1.40 -18.16 12.99
C THR A 152 -1.24 -17.11 14.08
N LEU A 153 -0.53 -16.03 13.76
CA LEU A 153 -0.30 -14.87 14.60
C LEU A 153 -0.36 -13.61 13.74
N ASP A 154 -1.06 -12.58 14.20
CA ASP A 154 -1.12 -11.27 13.57
C ASP A 154 -0.42 -10.22 14.43
N VAL A 155 0.32 -9.31 13.78
CA VAL A 155 1.02 -8.17 14.40
C VAL A 155 0.73 -6.92 13.59
N VAL A 156 0.27 -5.86 14.27
CA VAL A 156 0.11 -4.53 13.66
C VAL A 156 1.23 -3.63 14.14
N VAL A 157 2.04 -3.13 13.22
CA VAL A 157 3.14 -2.19 13.51
C VAL A 157 2.83 -0.85 12.84
N ARG A 158 2.75 0.22 13.63
CA ARG A 158 2.70 1.59 13.11
C ARG A 158 4.11 2.04 12.76
N VAL A 159 4.33 2.48 11.52
CA VAL A 159 5.65 2.88 10.98
C VAL A 159 5.57 4.28 10.40
N VAL A 160 6.58 5.10 10.69
CA VAL A 160 6.81 6.42 10.10
C VAL A 160 8.14 6.37 9.31
N PRO A 161 8.12 5.91 8.05
CA PRO A 161 9.34 5.77 7.25
C PRO A 161 9.95 7.13 6.94
N THR A 162 11.26 7.27 7.16
CA THR A 162 12.03 8.45 6.71
C THR A 162 12.57 8.33 5.30
N VAL A 163 12.52 7.12 4.74
CA VAL A 163 12.87 6.82 3.35
C VAL A 163 11.77 5.94 2.78
N HIS A 164 11.19 6.34 1.66
CA HIS A 164 10.17 5.55 0.98
C HIS A 164 10.81 4.52 0.04
N GLY A 165 10.29 3.30 0.09
CA GLY A 165 10.68 2.15 -0.70
C GLY A 165 10.33 0.85 0.01
N ILE A 166 10.95 -0.25 -0.46
CA ILE A 166 10.76 -1.59 0.12
C ILE A 166 11.75 -1.81 1.27
N PHE A 167 11.22 -2.11 2.45
CA PHE A 167 11.97 -2.68 3.57
C PHE A 167 11.79 -4.19 3.58
N TYR A 168 12.82 -4.91 4.03
CA TYR A 168 12.81 -6.37 4.10
C TYR A 168 12.88 -6.80 5.56
N ASN A 169 11.84 -7.49 6.02
CA ASN A 169 11.76 -8.03 7.36
C ASN A 169 11.95 -9.55 7.35
N THR A 170 12.59 -10.07 8.40
CA THR A 170 12.74 -11.50 8.62
C THR A 170 12.52 -11.78 10.11
N ALA A 171 11.82 -12.87 10.41
CA ALA A 171 11.63 -13.39 11.76
C ALA A 171 12.23 -14.81 11.87
N THR A 172 12.37 -15.31 13.09
CA THR A 172 12.92 -16.64 13.38
C THR A 172 12.00 -17.37 14.35
N ALA A 173 11.54 -18.55 13.97
CA ALA A 173 10.87 -19.47 14.88
C ALA A 173 11.92 -20.28 15.64
N THR A 174 11.66 -20.50 16.93
CA THR A 174 12.38 -21.50 17.73
C THR A 174 11.38 -22.33 18.52
N ALA A 175 11.73 -23.59 18.75
CA ALA A 175 10.97 -24.52 19.58
C ALA A 175 11.93 -25.59 20.13
N LYS A 176 11.41 -26.51 20.94
CA LYS A 176 12.14 -27.69 21.38
C LYS A 176 11.40 -28.97 21.06
N ASP A 177 12.18 -29.99 20.70
CA ASP A 177 11.69 -31.36 20.65
C ASP A 177 11.46 -31.94 22.06
N VAL A 178 10.85 -33.11 22.11
CA VAL A 178 10.61 -33.89 23.35
C VAL A 178 11.89 -34.35 24.07
N LYS A 179 13.06 -34.18 23.46
CA LYS A 179 14.40 -34.43 24.06
C LYS A 179 15.09 -33.12 24.50
N ASN A 180 14.41 -31.98 24.41
CA ASN A 180 14.90 -30.65 24.76
C ASN A 180 16.01 -30.11 23.82
N HIS A 181 16.10 -30.60 22.57
CA HIS A 181 16.93 -30.00 21.53
C HIS A 181 16.22 -28.81 20.90
N ASP A 182 16.96 -27.72 20.67
CA ASP A 182 16.44 -26.54 19.99
C ASP A 182 16.27 -26.82 18.48
N ILE A 183 15.09 -26.51 17.97
CA ILE A 183 14.69 -26.56 16.56
C ILE A 183 14.43 -25.11 16.13
N THR A 184 14.88 -24.72 14.94
CA THR A 184 14.79 -23.34 14.48
C THR A 184 14.48 -23.27 12.99
N ASP A 185 13.77 -22.22 12.59
CA ASP A 185 13.51 -21.89 11.20
C ASP A 185 13.47 -20.37 10.97
N ILE A 186 13.78 -19.93 9.76
CA ILE A 186 13.80 -18.51 9.36
C ILE A 186 12.59 -18.25 8.46
N SER A 187 11.86 -17.17 8.70
CA SER A 187 10.60 -16.90 8.01
C SER A 187 10.75 -16.81 6.49
N GLN A 188 10.01 -17.65 5.77
CA GLN A 188 9.78 -17.51 4.33
C GLN A 188 8.69 -16.47 4.04
N ASN A 189 8.89 -15.63 3.04
CA ASN A 189 7.89 -14.69 2.53
C ASN A 189 6.66 -15.42 1.98
N GLY A 190 5.48 -15.04 2.48
CA GLY A 190 4.19 -15.59 2.06
C GLY A 190 3.37 -16.16 3.22
N SER A 191 2.53 -17.15 2.91
CA SER A 191 1.71 -17.86 3.91
C SER A 191 1.93 -19.36 3.91
N ASN A 192 3.01 -19.83 3.29
CA ASN A 192 3.41 -21.23 3.25
C ASN A 192 4.90 -21.29 3.61
N PRO A 193 5.29 -21.97 4.70
CA PRO A 193 6.70 -22.10 5.09
C PRO A 193 7.55 -22.87 4.07
N ASP A 194 7.01 -23.93 3.47
CA ASP A 194 7.67 -24.80 2.48
C ASP A 194 7.24 -24.37 1.07
N SER A 195 7.88 -23.33 0.53
CA SER A 195 7.33 -22.58 -0.63
C SER A 195 7.45 -23.33 -1.95
N ASP A 196 8.47 -24.19 -2.09
CA ASP A 196 8.65 -25.06 -3.25
C ASP A 196 7.97 -26.45 -3.10
N GLY A 197 7.51 -26.79 -1.89
CA GLY A 197 6.78 -28.02 -1.58
C GLY A 197 7.68 -29.26 -1.49
N ASN A 198 8.96 -29.08 -1.14
CA ASN A 198 9.93 -30.18 -1.04
C ASN A 198 9.83 -30.97 0.28
N GLY A 199 9.09 -30.47 1.28
CA GLY A 199 8.91 -31.07 2.61
C GLY A 199 9.94 -30.62 3.65
N ASN A 200 10.79 -29.64 3.35
CA ASN A 200 11.80 -29.07 4.24
C ASN A 200 11.79 -27.54 4.18
N PRO A 201 11.02 -26.84 5.03
CA PRO A 201 10.97 -25.37 5.03
C PRO A 201 12.31 -24.70 5.38
N THR A 202 13.26 -25.40 6.00
CA THR A 202 14.54 -24.80 6.45
C THR A 202 15.49 -24.36 5.33
N ASN A 203 15.11 -24.53 4.05
CA ASN A 203 15.81 -23.97 2.89
C ASN A 203 15.06 -22.81 2.21
N ASP A 204 13.83 -22.51 2.66
CA ASP A 204 13.05 -21.34 2.29
C ASP A 204 13.32 -20.21 3.32
N SER A 205 13.75 -19.04 2.88
CA SER A 205 14.10 -17.92 3.78
C SER A 205 14.08 -16.56 3.07
N GLU A 206 13.19 -16.38 2.10
CA GLU A 206 13.00 -15.09 1.43
C GLU A 206 12.46 -14.05 2.43
N PRO A 207 13.12 -12.90 2.63
CA PRO A 207 12.61 -11.84 3.52
C PRO A 207 11.27 -11.28 3.05
N THR A 208 10.38 -10.98 4.00
CA THR A 208 9.08 -10.33 3.74
C THR A 208 9.28 -8.89 3.27
N PRO A 209 8.89 -8.53 2.03
CA PRO A 209 8.94 -7.14 1.57
C PRO A 209 7.77 -6.32 2.13
N VAL A 210 8.05 -5.08 2.54
CA VAL A 210 7.07 -4.07 2.94
C VAL A 210 7.36 -2.79 2.18
N ASP A 211 6.50 -2.46 1.24
CA ASP A 211 6.63 -1.28 0.39
C ASP A 211 5.81 -0.11 0.94
N PHE A 212 6.46 1.03 1.19
CA PHE A 212 5.80 2.31 1.52
C PHE A 212 5.72 3.24 0.29
N GLY A 213 5.82 2.66 -0.90
CA GLY A 213 5.80 3.33 -2.20
C GLY A 213 7.14 3.97 -2.55
N THR A 214 7.20 4.60 -3.73
CA THR A 214 8.25 5.58 -4.02
C THR A 214 8.04 6.84 -3.20
N HIS A 215 9.05 7.72 -3.14
CA HIS A 215 9.00 9.00 -2.42
C HIS A 215 7.90 9.95 -2.94
N ILE A 216 6.66 9.71 -2.51
CA ILE A 216 5.74 10.78 -2.16
C ILE A 216 6.24 11.38 -0.85
N TYR A 217 7.24 12.26 -0.98
CA TYR A 217 7.12 13.51 -0.23
C TYR A 217 5.67 13.97 -0.40
N GLU A 218 4.97 14.22 0.71
CA GLU A 218 4.02 15.31 0.70
C GLU A 218 4.87 16.58 0.87
N PRO A 219 5.33 17.25 -0.22
CA PRO A 219 5.56 18.66 -0.07
C PRO A 219 4.22 19.26 0.37
N PRO A 220 4.23 20.32 1.19
CA PRO A 220 3.00 20.96 1.65
C PRO A 220 2.07 21.22 0.47
N TYR A 221 0.76 21.09 0.68
CA TYR A 221 -0.26 21.37 -0.33
C TYR A 221 -0.21 22.86 -0.72
N GLY A 222 0.72 23.17 -1.62
CA GLY A 222 0.79 24.39 -2.40
C GLY A 222 -0.23 24.27 -3.50
N VAL A 223 -1.48 24.63 -3.20
CA VAL A 223 -2.55 24.57 -4.20
C VAL A 223 -2.27 25.66 -5.23
N LYS A 224 -1.64 25.25 -6.35
CA LYS A 224 -1.45 26.07 -7.56
C LYS A 224 -2.80 26.26 -8.24
N THR A 225 -3.66 27.08 -7.65
CA THR A 225 -4.98 27.36 -8.22
C THR A 225 -4.83 28.18 -9.50
N LEU A 226 -5.19 27.56 -10.62
CA LEU A 226 -5.71 28.30 -11.76
C LEU A 226 -7.18 28.55 -11.48
N SER A 227 -7.55 29.80 -11.25
CA SER A 227 -8.96 30.21 -11.19
C SER A 227 -9.70 29.71 -12.43
N THR A 228 -10.97 29.33 -12.28
CA THR A 228 -11.78 28.67 -13.32
C THR A 228 -12.13 29.57 -14.53
N SER A 229 -11.54 30.76 -14.63
CA SER A 229 -11.58 31.66 -15.78
C SER A 229 -10.23 31.75 -16.50
N GLN A 230 -10.00 30.82 -17.45
CA GLN A 230 -9.16 30.98 -18.65
C GLN A 230 -7.97 31.98 -18.60
N MET A 231 -6.77 31.48 -18.26
CA MET A 231 -5.36 31.98 -18.37
C MET A 231 -4.64 32.29 -17.02
N PRO A 232 -3.31 32.09 -16.92
CA PRO A 232 -2.67 31.79 -15.65
C PRO A 232 -2.09 32.99 -14.88
N THR A 233 -2.37 33.00 -13.59
CA THR A 233 -1.46 33.49 -12.55
C THR A 233 -1.27 32.34 -11.56
N MET A 234 -0.03 31.98 -11.21
CA MET A 234 0.20 30.96 -10.19
C MET A 234 0.08 31.59 -8.81
N ILE A 235 -1.06 31.39 -8.15
CA ILE A 235 -1.20 31.67 -6.72
C ILE A 235 -0.72 30.43 -5.97
N TRP A 236 0.30 30.59 -5.12
CA TRP A 236 0.83 29.53 -4.27
C TRP A 236 0.28 29.63 -2.84
N THR A 237 -0.83 28.96 -2.59
CA THR A 237 -1.38 28.84 -1.24
C THR A 237 -0.83 27.58 -0.58
N MET A 238 0.16 27.71 0.32
CA MET A 238 0.73 26.58 1.06
C MET A 238 0.05 26.42 2.43
N ASN A 239 -0.92 25.51 2.52
CA ASN A 239 -1.47 25.13 3.82
C ASN A 239 -0.46 24.22 4.54
N TRP A 240 0.16 24.71 5.62
CA TRP A 240 0.98 23.92 6.53
C TRP A 240 0.18 23.61 7.79
N ILE A 241 -0.21 22.34 7.95
CA ILE A 241 -0.83 21.85 9.18
C ILE A 241 0.30 21.36 10.08
N ASN A 242 0.57 22.07 11.18
CA ASN A 242 1.50 21.59 12.23
C ASN A 242 0.78 20.57 13.11
N ASN A 243 0.45 19.42 12.51
CA ASN A 243 -0.25 18.28 13.11
C ASN A 243 0.56 17.55 14.21
N GLN A 244 1.76 18.02 14.54
CA GLN A 244 2.58 17.50 15.64
C GLN A 244 2.35 18.25 16.96
N ASN A 245 1.90 19.51 16.93
CA ASN A 245 1.49 20.34 18.07
C ASN A 245 2.46 20.46 19.28
N ILE A 246 3.70 19.97 19.18
CA ILE A 246 4.63 19.84 20.31
C ILE A 246 5.92 20.68 20.13
N LEU A 247 6.40 20.92 18.90
CA LEU A 247 7.65 21.66 18.64
C LEU A 247 7.55 22.65 17.46
N PRO A 248 8.36 23.74 17.45
CA PRO A 248 8.53 24.60 16.28
C PRO A 248 9.34 23.91 15.18
N ILE A 249 8.98 24.15 13.92
CA ILE A 249 9.65 23.57 12.74
C ILE A 249 10.30 24.70 11.93
N THR A 250 11.61 24.63 11.72
CA THR A 250 12.35 25.54 10.83
C THR A 250 12.49 24.90 9.46
N ASN A 251 12.16 25.61 8.38
CA ASN A 251 12.28 25.10 7.01
C ASN A 251 12.85 26.13 6.02
N VAL A 252 13.32 25.60 4.89
CA VAL A 252 13.67 26.35 3.67
C VAL A 252 12.95 25.68 2.51
N VAL A 253 12.31 26.46 1.64
CA VAL A 253 11.56 26.00 0.47
C VAL A 253 12.14 26.69 -0.75
N HIS A 254 12.41 25.90 -1.79
CA HIS A 254 12.91 26.33 -3.08
C HIS A 254 11.90 25.91 -4.16
N ASP A 255 11.36 26.86 -4.93
CA ASP A 255 10.41 26.60 -6.03
C ASP A 255 10.95 27.10 -7.38
N PRO A 256 11.44 26.21 -8.27
CA PRO A 256 11.97 26.56 -9.58
C PRO A 256 10.93 27.21 -10.52
N ILE A 257 11.34 28.28 -11.22
CA ILE A 257 10.47 28.94 -12.20
C ILE A 257 10.19 27.99 -13.40
N PRO A 258 8.91 27.68 -13.71
CA PRO A 258 8.55 26.71 -14.74
C PRO A 258 9.07 27.03 -16.14
N VAL A 259 9.31 25.97 -16.92
CA VAL A 259 9.65 26.05 -18.35
C VAL A 259 8.57 26.85 -19.11
N GLY A 260 9.00 27.79 -19.97
CA GLY A 260 8.09 28.65 -20.74
C GLY A 260 7.65 29.93 -20.04
N THR A 261 8.05 30.14 -18.77
CA THR A 261 7.79 31.38 -18.02
C THR A 261 9.06 32.16 -17.72
N GLU A 262 8.93 33.46 -17.55
CA GLU A 262 9.98 34.38 -17.08
C GLU A 262 9.52 35.12 -15.83
N TYR A 263 10.43 35.26 -14.86
CA TYR A 263 10.22 36.05 -13.66
C TYR A 263 10.08 37.55 -13.95
N LEU A 264 9.13 38.21 -13.30
CA LEU A 264 8.98 39.66 -13.36
C LEU A 264 9.29 40.32 -12.01
N ALA A 265 10.38 41.07 -11.96
CA ALA A 265 10.72 41.96 -10.85
C ALA A 265 9.83 43.23 -10.82
N LYS A 266 8.50 43.04 -10.76
CA LYS A 266 7.49 44.10 -10.75
C LYS A 266 6.32 43.67 -9.86
N PHE A 267 5.63 44.66 -9.30
CA PHE A 267 4.66 44.52 -8.20
C PHE A 267 5.35 44.16 -6.87
N THR A 268 4.58 43.93 -5.81
CA THR A 268 4.98 44.11 -4.40
C THR A 268 6.36 43.54 -4.05
N ASP A 269 7.08 44.26 -3.18
CA ASP A 269 8.37 43.84 -2.63
C ASP A 269 8.14 43.11 -1.31
N SER A 270 8.79 41.96 -1.11
CA SER A 270 8.68 41.19 0.13
C SER A 270 9.23 41.95 1.35
N GLY A 271 10.07 42.96 1.12
CA GLY A 271 10.78 43.70 2.16
C GLY A 271 11.91 42.91 2.82
N ILE A 272 12.26 41.73 2.30
CA ILE A 272 13.35 40.88 2.81
C ILE A 272 14.41 40.73 1.71
N ASP A 273 15.50 41.49 1.84
CA ASP A 273 16.62 41.47 0.88
C ASP A 273 17.20 40.06 0.70
N PRO A 274 17.62 39.68 -0.54
CA PRO A 274 18.35 38.45 -0.80
C PRO A 274 19.62 38.34 0.08
N PRO A 275 19.96 37.13 0.58
CA PRO A 275 21.11 36.92 1.45
C PRO A 275 22.44 37.15 0.71
N ALA A 276 23.47 37.54 1.47
CA ALA A 276 24.80 37.76 0.93
C ALA A 276 25.37 36.47 0.31
N GLY A 277 25.68 36.51 -0.99
CA GLY A 277 26.13 35.34 -1.76
C GLY A 277 25.05 34.73 -2.66
N ALA A 278 23.81 35.23 -2.63
CA ALA A 278 22.76 34.81 -3.55
C ALA A 278 23.17 35.01 -5.03
N PRO A 279 22.74 34.12 -5.95
CA PRO A 279 22.94 34.22 -7.39
C PRO A 279 22.66 35.60 -8.01
N ALA A 280 23.38 35.91 -9.07
CA ALA A 280 23.22 37.17 -9.80
C ALA A 280 21.79 37.30 -10.37
N GLY A 281 21.14 38.43 -10.11
CA GLY A 281 19.74 38.67 -10.50
C GLY A 281 18.69 38.30 -9.44
N SER A 282 19.12 37.84 -8.25
CA SER A 282 18.21 37.67 -7.10
C SER A 282 17.60 39.00 -6.65
N THR A 283 16.33 39.02 -6.25
CA THR A 283 15.62 40.22 -5.78
C THR A 283 14.40 39.88 -4.92
N SER A 284 14.02 40.79 -4.01
CA SER A 284 12.78 40.75 -3.23
C SER A 284 11.56 41.33 -3.99
N ALA A 285 11.81 42.16 -5.00
CA ALA A 285 10.76 42.85 -5.76
C ALA A 285 10.05 41.89 -6.72
N GLY A 286 8.71 41.75 -6.61
CA GLY A 286 7.89 40.81 -7.38
C GLY A 286 7.54 39.51 -6.64
N VAL A 287 7.97 39.37 -5.37
CA VAL A 287 7.61 38.28 -4.45
C VAL A 287 6.97 38.88 -3.21
N GLU A 288 5.88 38.29 -2.72
CA GLU A 288 5.22 38.65 -1.47
C GLU A 288 4.96 37.39 -0.64
N CYS A 289 5.41 37.35 0.61
CA CYS A 289 5.11 36.25 1.53
C CYS A 289 4.30 36.77 2.73
N THR A 290 3.13 36.21 2.96
CA THR A 290 2.28 36.54 4.11
C THR A 290 2.20 35.34 5.05
N VAL A 291 2.48 35.58 6.33
CA VAL A 291 2.35 34.59 7.40
C VAL A 291 1.18 34.91 8.31
N SER A 292 0.53 33.87 8.83
CA SER A 292 -0.56 33.97 9.82
C SER A 292 -0.29 33.04 11.01
N GLY A 293 -1.04 33.21 12.09
CA GLY A 293 -0.82 32.45 13.33
C GLY A 293 0.46 32.87 14.07
N LYS A 294 1.19 31.90 14.64
CA LYS A 294 2.40 32.12 15.45
C LYS A 294 3.72 31.98 14.66
N SER A 295 3.65 31.93 13.34
CA SER A 295 4.79 31.70 12.44
C SER A 295 5.63 32.95 12.16
N THR A 296 6.91 32.77 11.81
CA THR A 296 7.82 33.85 11.40
C THR A 296 8.48 33.53 10.06
N THR A 297 8.71 34.56 9.23
CA THR A 297 9.52 34.47 8.00
C THR A 297 10.90 35.07 8.24
N THR A 298 11.93 34.38 7.76
CA THR A 298 13.35 34.77 7.80
C THR A 298 13.88 35.14 6.41
N LEU A 299 13.42 34.45 5.36
CA LEU A 299 13.74 34.74 3.96
C LEU A 299 12.47 34.68 3.10
N CYS A 300 12.33 35.59 2.14
CA CYS A 300 11.30 35.55 1.10
C CYS A 300 11.81 36.36 -0.08
N TYR A 301 12.35 35.72 -1.12
CA TYR A 301 12.89 36.41 -2.29
C TYR A 301 12.90 35.52 -3.52
N TYR A 302 13.04 36.11 -4.71
CA TYR A 302 13.37 35.39 -5.93
C TYR A 302 14.89 35.26 -6.05
N GLU A 303 15.37 34.04 -6.13
CA GLU A 303 16.75 33.70 -6.40
C GLU A 303 17.03 33.68 -7.91
N GLY A 304 18.07 34.39 -8.32
CA GLY A 304 18.45 34.54 -9.72
C GLY A 304 18.93 33.23 -10.37
N PRO A 305 18.99 33.18 -11.71
CA PRO A 305 19.32 31.95 -12.43
C PRO A 305 20.66 31.30 -12.06
N THR A 306 20.67 29.98 -11.98
CA THR A 306 21.87 29.14 -11.78
C THR A 306 22.00 28.11 -12.92
N ALA A 307 23.06 27.31 -12.91
CA ALA A 307 23.21 26.19 -13.86
C ALA A 307 22.13 25.10 -13.67
N GLU A 308 21.68 24.90 -12.43
CA GLU A 308 20.65 23.94 -12.04
C GLU A 308 19.23 24.51 -12.22
N ASN A 309 19.06 25.82 -11.99
CA ASN A 309 17.81 26.56 -12.20
C ASN A 309 17.99 27.69 -13.23
N PRO A 310 17.97 27.40 -14.55
CA PRO A 310 18.25 28.40 -15.59
C PRO A 310 17.26 29.56 -15.71
N ARG A 311 16.15 29.52 -14.97
CA ARG A 311 15.10 30.57 -14.90
C ARG A 311 14.96 31.16 -13.49
N GLY A 312 15.86 30.83 -12.57
CA GLY A 312 15.76 31.16 -11.15
C GLY A 312 14.71 30.35 -10.39
N GLN A 313 14.51 30.68 -9.13
CA GLN A 313 13.56 30.01 -8.21
C GLN A 313 13.08 30.96 -7.12
N VAL A 314 11.90 30.74 -6.54
CA VAL A 314 11.46 31.46 -5.34
C VAL A 314 11.98 30.74 -4.10
N VAL A 315 12.53 31.49 -3.15
CA VAL A 315 13.10 30.97 -1.90
C VAL A 315 12.38 31.58 -0.71
N TRP A 316 11.80 30.73 0.12
CA TRP A 316 11.24 31.10 1.43
C TRP A 316 11.94 30.32 2.54
N SER A 317 12.14 30.96 3.69
CA SER A 317 12.54 30.29 4.92
C SER A 317 11.88 30.94 6.12
N GLY A 318 11.53 30.14 7.12
CA GLY A 318 10.87 30.61 8.32
C GLY A 318 10.78 29.55 9.41
N VAL A 319 10.14 29.92 10.52
CA VAL A 319 9.80 29.03 11.63
C VAL A 319 8.29 28.97 11.78
N LEU A 320 7.75 27.76 11.72
CA LEU A 320 6.35 27.46 12.03
C LEU A 320 6.26 27.07 13.50
N ALA A 321 5.60 27.89 14.31
CA ALA A 321 5.41 27.60 15.74
C ALA A 321 4.24 26.63 15.95
N PRO A 322 4.21 25.88 17.07
CA PRO A 322 3.04 25.08 17.46
C PRO A 322 1.89 25.96 17.95
N ASP A 323 0.65 25.53 17.72
CA ASP A 323 -0.53 26.22 18.23
C ASP A 323 -1.12 25.58 19.49
N TYR A 324 -0.53 25.95 20.62
CA TYR A 324 -0.91 25.53 21.98
C TYR A 324 -2.40 25.70 22.39
N GLY A 325 -3.27 26.27 21.54
CA GLY A 325 -4.70 26.40 21.80
C GLY A 325 -5.55 25.19 21.38
N VAL A 326 -5.05 24.34 20.49
CA VAL A 326 -5.83 23.26 19.86
C VAL A 326 -5.49 21.91 20.51
N THR A 327 -6.50 21.11 20.86
CA THR A 327 -6.31 19.76 21.46
C THR A 327 -6.41 18.60 20.47
N ASP A 328 -7.02 18.82 19.30
CA ASP A 328 -7.09 17.86 18.20
C ASP A 328 -6.12 18.30 17.08
N PRO A 329 -5.05 17.54 16.76
CA PRO A 329 -4.10 17.91 15.72
C PRO A 329 -4.69 18.01 14.30
N ALA A 330 -5.89 17.46 14.06
CA ALA A 330 -6.59 17.61 12.78
C ALA A 330 -7.19 19.02 12.58
N LEU A 331 -7.28 19.83 13.65
CA LEU A 331 -7.88 21.18 13.64
C LEU A 331 -6.84 22.32 13.73
N ALA A 332 -5.54 22.02 13.68
CA ALA A 332 -4.47 23.00 13.89
C ALA A 332 -3.89 23.59 12.56
N ASP A 333 -4.41 24.74 12.11
CA ASP A 333 -3.96 25.39 10.86
C ASP A 333 -2.90 26.49 11.10
N ASN A 334 -1.68 26.31 10.59
CA ASN A 334 -0.56 27.27 10.70
C ASN A 334 -0.04 27.67 9.30
N LYS A 335 -0.88 28.39 8.57
CA LYS A 335 -0.74 28.69 7.14
C LYS A 335 0.34 29.74 6.77
N VAL A 336 1.03 29.49 5.65
CA VAL A 336 1.97 30.41 4.99
C VAL A 336 1.59 30.57 3.53
N THR A 337 1.39 31.80 3.06
CA THR A 337 1.02 32.05 1.65
C THR A 337 2.16 32.80 0.95
N ILE A 338 2.55 32.32 -0.24
CA ILE A 338 3.63 32.89 -1.04
C ILE A 338 3.03 33.27 -2.40
N THR A 339 3.17 34.52 -2.82
CA THR A 339 2.64 35.00 -4.10
C THR A 339 3.77 35.61 -4.91
N PHE A 340 3.88 35.27 -6.19
CA PHE A 340 4.89 35.84 -7.08
C PHE A 340 4.39 35.94 -8.52
N SER A 341 4.98 36.85 -9.30
CA SER A 341 4.54 37.18 -10.66
C SER A 341 5.46 36.61 -11.74
N VAL A 342 4.89 35.93 -12.73
CA VAL A 342 5.59 35.43 -13.93
C VAL A 342 4.82 35.75 -15.21
N THR A 343 5.53 35.89 -16.33
CA THR A 343 4.93 36.05 -17.67
C THR A 343 5.30 34.93 -18.62
N TYR A 344 4.40 34.65 -19.56
CA TYR A 344 4.61 33.69 -20.66
C TYR A 344 5.16 34.39 -21.91
N GLN A 345 6.15 33.79 -22.58
CA GLN A 345 6.75 34.39 -23.78
C GLN A 345 5.94 34.10 -25.06
N GLN A 346 5.07 35.05 -25.46
CA GLN A 346 4.74 35.45 -26.86
C GLN A 346 3.43 36.29 -26.95
N HIS A 347 3.29 37.37 -26.16
CA HIS A 347 2.42 38.56 -26.41
C HIS A 347 0.93 38.36 -26.88
N THR A 348 -0.14 38.86 -26.24
CA THR A 348 -0.51 39.54 -24.97
C THR A 348 -2.03 39.91 -25.12
N PRO A 349 -2.78 40.52 -24.16
CA PRO A 349 -2.52 40.83 -22.73
C PRO A 349 -3.66 40.50 -21.72
N VAL A 350 -3.26 40.40 -20.43
CA VAL A 350 -3.87 40.95 -19.17
C VAL A 350 -5.35 40.68 -18.81
N VAL A 351 -5.54 40.15 -17.58
CA VAL A 351 -6.80 40.06 -16.80
C VAL A 351 -6.51 40.30 -15.30
N ASN A 352 -7.48 40.83 -14.53
CA ASN A 352 -7.35 41.08 -13.08
C ASN A 352 -8.23 40.11 -12.23
N ASN A 353 -8.25 40.26 -10.90
CA ASN A 353 -8.70 39.19 -9.98
C ASN A 353 -9.46 39.74 -8.73
N THR A 354 -10.32 38.91 -8.10
CA THR A 354 -10.97 39.13 -6.79
C THR A 354 -10.76 37.98 -5.82
N ALA A 355 -10.42 38.33 -4.57
CA ALA A 355 -10.53 37.46 -3.41
C ALA A 355 -11.58 37.96 -2.41
N THR A 356 -12.14 37.06 -1.62
CA THR A 356 -12.99 37.33 -0.45
C THR A 356 -12.45 36.57 0.76
N ILE A 357 -12.71 37.08 1.97
CA ILE A 357 -12.31 36.48 3.25
C ILE A 357 -13.58 36.06 3.98
N ASP A 358 -13.58 34.87 4.60
CA ASP A 358 -14.57 34.46 5.60
C ASP A 358 -13.87 33.72 6.75
N THR A 359 -14.49 33.69 7.94
CA THR A 359 -13.89 33.10 9.15
C THR A 359 -14.95 32.55 10.10
N ASP A 360 -14.93 31.24 10.32
CA ASP A 360 -15.54 30.62 11.50
C ASP A 360 -14.73 31.04 12.74
N LEU A 361 -15.28 32.02 13.46
CA LEU A 361 -14.72 32.56 14.69
C LEU A 361 -15.21 31.82 15.95
N ASN A 362 -16.10 30.83 15.79
CA ASN A 362 -16.83 30.19 16.89
C ASN A 362 -16.47 28.70 17.06
N GLY A 363 -16.08 28.03 15.98
CA GLY A 363 -15.62 26.64 15.93
C GLY A 363 -16.71 25.59 15.69
N ASP A 364 -17.83 25.94 15.03
CA ASP A 364 -18.94 25.02 14.75
C ASP A 364 -18.92 24.39 13.35
N GLY A 365 -18.11 24.89 12.43
CA GLY A 365 -17.86 24.31 11.11
C GLY A 365 -18.79 24.76 9.98
N ASP A 366 -19.57 25.84 10.15
CA ASP A 366 -20.17 26.61 9.05
C ASP A 366 -19.45 27.97 8.88
N THR A 367 -19.84 28.79 7.90
CA THR A 367 -19.36 30.19 7.73
C THR A 367 -20.49 31.15 7.34
N VAL A 368 -21.71 30.94 7.84
CA VAL A 368 -22.92 31.69 7.42
C VAL A 368 -23.85 32.06 8.60
N ASP A 369 -23.27 32.41 9.75
CA ASP A 369 -23.97 32.58 11.04
C ASP A 369 -23.77 33.97 11.71
N THR A 370 -24.56 34.26 12.75
CA THR A 370 -24.43 35.45 13.60
C THR A 370 -23.26 35.43 14.59
N GLY A 371 -22.05 35.28 14.07
CA GLY A 371 -20.78 35.46 14.80
C GLY A 371 -19.61 35.95 13.94
N GLU A 372 -19.81 36.01 12.62
CA GLU A 372 -18.73 35.96 11.62
C GLU A 372 -18.70 37.23 10.76
N GLN A 373 -17.59 37.49 10.06
CA GLN A 373 -17.46 38.68 9.19
C GLN A 373 -16.69 38.43 7.89
N GLN A 374 -17.34 38.77 6.77
CA GLN A 374 -16.67 38.95 5.48
C GLN A 374 -15.95 40.31 5.43
N VAL A 375 -14.63 40.32 5.14
CA VAL A 375 -13.78 41.51 5.39
C VAL A 375 -13.25 42.29 4.17
N ALA A 376 -13.25 41.77 2.92
CA ALA A 376 -12.79 42.51 1.71
C ALA A 376 -13.17 41.90 0.32
N SER A 377 -13.15 42.69 -0.79
CA SER A 377 -13.13 42.24 -2.22
C SER A 377 -12.81 43.36 -3.28
N ALA A 378 -12.32 43.03 -4.50
CA ALA A 378 -12.05 43.95 -5.67
C ALA A 378 -11.77 43.20 -7.02
N ASN A 379 -12.13 43.67 -8.26
CA ASN A 379 -12.30 42.82 -9.51
C ASN A 379 -11.93 43.46 -10.91
N ALA A 380 -11.59 42.69 -12.01
CA ALA A 380 -11.62 43.10 -13.48
C ALA A 380 -11.17 41.99 -14.54
N GLY A 381 -11.46 42.05 -15.87
CA GLY A 381 -11.55 40.85 -16.79
C GLY A 381 -10.86 40.75 -18.22
N TRP A 382 -10.80 39.50 -18.76
CA TRP A 382 -10.65 38.91 -20.17
C TRP A 382 -9.42 39.25 -21.09
N VAL A 383 -8.78 38.38 -21.94
CA VAL A 383 -9.20 37.30 -22.94
C VAL A 383 -8.10 36.17 -23.14
N TYR A 384 -8.19 35.22 -24.13
CA TYR A 384 -7.40 33.93 -24.25
C TYR A 384 -7.06 33.42 -25.68
N GLU A 385 -6.00 32.58 -25.81
CA GLU A 385 -5.73 31.43 -26.74
C GLU A 385 -4.40 30.74 -26.27
N ALA A 386 -4.12 29.42 -26.30
CA ALA A 386 -4.82 28.15 -26.63
C ALA A 386 -4.11 26.95 -25.90
N VAL A 387 -4.50 25.66 -26.08
CA VAL A 387 -4.01 24.52 -25.22
C VAL A 387 -3.36 23.34 -25.96
N VAL A 388 -2.33 22.73 -25.35
CA VAL A 388 -1.63 21.48 -25.76
C VAL A 388 -2.01 20.32 -24.83
N LEU A 389 -2.24 19.12 -25.38
CA LEU A 389 -2.64 17.92 -24.63
C LEU A 389 -1.47 16.93 -24.39
N PRO A 390 -1.48 16.17 -23.28
CA PRO A 390 -0.42 15.21 -22.94
C PRO A 390 -0.50 13.92 -23.76
N ALA A 391 0.65 13.25 -23.94
CA ALA A 391 0.79 12.14 -24.87
C ALA A 391 0.30 10.77 -24.36
N THR A 392 0.39 10.50 -23.05
CA THR A 392 0.20 9.15 -22.50
C THR A 392 -0.75 9.06 -21.30
N GLY A 393 -1.31 10.18 -20.83
CA GLY A 393 -2.19 10.28 -19.66
C GLY A 393 -2.09 11.65 -19.01
N PHE A 394 -2.97 11.98 -18.06
CA PHE A 394 -2.88 13.23 -17.30
C PHE A 394 -1.86 13.12 -16.17
N ALA A 395 -1.07 14.16 -16.00
CA ALA A 395 -0.07 14.24 -14.94
C ALA A 395 -0.76 14.26 -13.56
N PRO A 396 -0.34 13.42 -12.60
CA PRO A 396 -0.80 13.52 -11.21
C PRO A 396 -0.64 14.94 -10.67
N ASN A 397 -1.63 15.40 -9.90
CA ASN A 397 -1.62 16.72 -9.26
C ASN A 397 -1.50 17.91 -10.25
N SER A 398 -1.96 17.76 -11.50
CA SER A 398 -1.91 18.79 -12.53
C SER A 398 -3.22 18.95 -13.28
N ILE A 399 -3.68 20.18 -13.47
CA ILE A 399 -4.89 20.49 -14.25
C ILE A 399 -4.50 20.66 -15.72
N THR A 400 -5.02 19.79 -16.57
CA THR A 400 -4.94 19.90 -18.03
C THR A 400 -6.25 20.44 -18.59
N GLN A 401 -6.27 21.70 -19.05
CA GLN A 401 -7.48 22.29 -19.62
C GLN A 401 -7.84 21.59 -20.94
N LEU A 402 -8.95 20.85 -20.98
CA LEU A 402 -9.38 20.17 -22.19
C LEU A 402 -10.02 21.14 -23.19
N PRO A 403 -9.67 21.08 -24.49
CA PRO A 403 -10.48 21.70 -25.53
C PRO A 403 -11.79 20.93 -25.68
N ALA A 404 -12.80 21.57 -26.29
CA ALA A 404 -14.08 20.91 -26.56
C ALA A 404 -13.89 19.63 -27.40
N GLN A 405 -14.49 18.52 -26.96
CA GLN A 405 -14.34 17.21 -27.61
C GLN A 405 -14.78 17.27 -29.09
N PRO A 406 -13.89 16.89 -30.05
CA PRO A 406 -14.26 16.83 -31.45
C PRO A 406 -15.39 15.82 -31.67
N LYS A 407 -16.41 16.18 -32.47
CA LYS A 407 -17.57 15.29 -32.75
C LYS A 407 -17.17 13.91 -33.30
N ALA A 408 -16.05 13.80 -34.00
CA ALA A 408 -15.52 12.54 -34.53
C ALA A 408 -14.87 11.64 -33.47
N LEU A 409 -14.59 12.17 -32.28
CA LEU A 409 -14.02 11.47 -31.12
C LEU A 409 -15.04 11.38 -29.96
N ALA A 410 -16.31 11.70 -30.20
CA ALA A 410 -17.37 11.58 -29.21
C ALA A 410 -17.60 10.10 -28.85
N TYR A 411 -17.68 9.81 -27.54
CA TYR A 411 -17.91 8.45 -27.07
C TYR A 411 -19.39 8.08 -27.19
N SER A 412 -19.66 6.82 -27.49
CA SER A 412 -21.02 6.30 -27.63
C SER A 412 -21.52 5.80 -26.29
N ALA A 413 -22.67 6.28 -25.82
CA ALA A 413 -23.34 5.71 -24.66
C ALA A 413 -23.73 4.25 -24.93
N MET A 414 -23.63 3.39 -23.92
CA MET A 414 -23.81 1.93 -24.02
C MET A 414 -25.10 1.44 -23.32
N ASP A 415 -26.24 2.09 -23.58
CA ASP A 415 -27.58 1.65 -23.11
C ASP A 415 -27.63 1.16 -21.65
N GLU A 416 -27.29 2.05 -20.70
CA GLU A 416 -27.23 1.79 -19.25
C GLU A 416 -26.17 0.76 -18.78
N MET A 417 -25.19 0.40 -19.61
CA MET A 417 -24.08 -0.45 -19.19
C MET A 417 -23.09 0.28 -18.25
N TRP A 418 -22.76 -0.36 -17.12
CA TRP A 418 -21.76 0.15 -16.16
C TRP A 418 -20.94 -0.99 -15.53
N ILE A 419 -19.74 -0.63 -15.06
CA ILE A 419 -18.81 -1.53 -14.36
C ILE A 419 -18.84 -1.25 -12.85
N GLU A 420 -18.78 -2.31 -12.07
CA GLU A 420 -18.60 -2.32 -10.62
C GLU A 420 -17.40 -3.19 -10.24
N ILE A 421 -16.58 -2.71 -9.32
CA ILE A 421 -15.47 -3.45 -8.73
C ILE A 421 -15.60 -3.37 -7.20
N PRO A 422 -16.32 -4.32 -6.56
CA PRO A 422 -16.71 -4.20 -5.15
C PRO A 422 -15.53 -4.11 -4.17
N SER A 423 -14.41 -4.80 -4.45
CA SER A 423 -13.21 -4.75 -3.59
C SER A 423 -12.52 -3.37 -3.56
N LEU A 424 -12.82 -2.50 -4.54
CA LEU A 424 -12.29 -1.13 -4.63
C LEU A 424 -13.34 -0.05 -4.35
N ASN A 425 -14.60 -0.43 -4.03
CA ASN A 425 -15.74 0.50 -3.96
C ASN A 425 -15.88 1.39 -5.23
N MET A 426 -15.54 0.83 -6.40
CA MET A 426 -15.50 1.55 -7.67
C MET A 426 -16.75 1.24 -8.50
N GLN A 427 -17.38 2.28 -9.06
CA GLN A 427 -18.47 2.19 -10.02
C GLN A 427 -18.28 3.24 -11.12
N SER A 428 -18.50 2.88 -12.39
CA SER A 428 -18.27 3.77 -13.54
C SER A 428 -19.13 3.39 -14.75
N THR A 429 -19.66 4.36 -15.49
CA THR A 429 -20.40 4.11 -16.75
C THR A 429 -19.46 3.52 -17.80
N ILE A 430 -19.92 2.56 -18.61
CA ILE A 430 -19.14 2.12 -19.77
C ILE A 430 -19.54 2.96 -21.00
N VAL A 431 -18.55 3.49 -21.72
CA VAL A 431 -18.73 4.25 -22.96
C VAL A 431 -17.88 3.67 -24.09
N GLY A 432 -18.43 3.63 -25.31
CA GLY A 432 -17.73 3.13 -26.49
C GLY A 432 -16.74 4.14 -27.05
N VAL A 433 -15.45 3.79 -27.03
CA VAL A 433 -14.35 4.59 -27.57
C VAL A 433 -14.05 4.17 -29.01
N PRO A 434 -14.27 5.04 -30.01
CA PRO A 434 -14.03 4.70 -31.40
C PRO A 434 -12.53 4.48 -31.66
N SER A 435 -12.22 3.43 -32.42
CA SER A 435 -10.87 3.21 -32.97
C SER A 435 -10.65 4.13 -34.17
N THR A 436 -9.46 4.74 -34.25
CA THR A 436 -9.05 5.63 -35.33
C THR A 436 -7.73 5.15 -35.96
N ALA A 437 -7.31 5.79 -37.05
CA ALA A 437 -6.03 5.46 -37.70
C ALA A 437 -4.79 5.64 -36.79
N THR A 438 -4.93 6.38 -35.69
CA THR A 438 -3.88 6.60 -34.67
C THR A 438 -4.20 5.90 -33.34
N GLY A 439 -5.08 4.90 -33.34
CA GLY A 439 -5.53 4.20 -32.13
C GLY A 439 -6.77 4.84 -31.48
N TRP A 440 -6.89 4.73 -30.16
CA TRP A 440 -8.04 5.24 -29.39
C TRP A 440 -7.64 6.52 -28.64
N ASN A 441 -8.49 7.55 -28.71
CA ASN A 441 -8.26 8.79 -27.96
C ASN A 441 -9.12 8.80 -26.68
N LEU A 442 -8.44 8.79 -25.53
CA LEU A 442 -9.06 8.68 -24.20
C LEU A 442 -9.21 10.03 -23.48
N THR A 443 -8.75 11.15 -24.06
CA THR A 443 -8.62 12.46 -23.39
C THR A 443 -9.89 12.93 -22.67
N TRP A 444 -11.09 12.59 -23.16
CA TRP A 444 -12.34 13.10 -22.61
C TRP A 444 -13.14 12.07 -21.79
N ILE A 445 -12.64 10.84 -21.56
CA ILE A 445 -13.45 9.80 -20.86
C ILE A 445 -13.73 10.21 -19.41
N GLY A 446 -12.83 11.00 -18.81
CA GLY A 446 -13.02 11.57 -17.47
C GLY A 446 -13.21 10.49 -16.41
N LYS A 447 -14.42 10.42 -15.86
CA LYS A 447 -14.82 9.44 -14.83
C LYS A 447 -15.44 8.16 -15.39
N ASP A 448 -15.71 8.10 -16.69
CA ASP A 448 -16.32 6.94 -17.35
C ASP A 448 -15.24 5.95 -17.82
N THR A 449 -15.63 4.68 -17.92
CA THR A 449 -14.78 3.58 -18.38
C THR A 449 -14.95 3.40 -19.89
N GLY A 450 -13.87 3.58 -20.64
CA GLY A 450 -13.87 3.41 -22.09
C GLY A 450 -13.76 1.94 -22.51
N TRP A 451 -14.76 1.39 -23.18
CA TRP A 451 -14.62 0.17 -23.96
C TRP A 451 -13.94 0.49 -25.30
N LEU A 452 -12.86 -0.23 -25.63
CA LEU A 452 -12.12 -0.01 -26.86
C LEU A 452 -12.76 -0.74 -28.03
N ASN A 453 -13.43 0.00 -28.92
CA ASN A 453 -14.03 -0.54 -30.14
C ASN A 453 -12.98 -1.33 -30.94
N GLY A 454 -13.28 -2.58 -31.30
CA GLY A 454 -12.35 -3.50 -31.96
C GLY A 454 -11.86 -4.63 -31.05
N SER A 455 -12.05 -4.52 -29.72
CA SER A 455 -12.07 -5.67 -28.83
C SER A 455 -13.44 -6.40 -28.88
N ALA A 456 -13.57 -7.54 -28.21
CA ALA A 456 -14.87 -8.19 -28.07
C ALA A 456 -15.86 -7.29 -27.31
N PHE A 457 -17.16 -7.45 -27.52
CA PHE A 457 -18.17 -6.69 -26.77
C PHE A 457 -18.22 -7.18 -25.31
N PRO A 458 -18.39 -6.31 -24.29
CA PRO A 458 -18.12 -6.69 -22.90
C PRO A 458 -18.94 -7.85 -22.34
N THR A 459 -20.12 -8.15 -22.90
CA THR A 459 -20.99 -9.26 -22.49
C THR A 459 -20.86 -10.52 -23.37
N HIS A 460 -19.96 -10.53 -24.35
CA HIS A 460 -19.84 -11.59 -25.36
C HIS A 460 -18.59 -12.45 -25.16
N ALA A 461 -18.51 -13.58 -25.88
CA ALA A 461 -17.29 -14.40 -25.96
C ALA A 461 -16.16 -13.64 -26.68
N GLY A 462 -14.92 -13.90 -26.30
CA GLY A 462 -13.76 -13.10 -26.67
C GLY A 462 -13.29 -12.20 -25.51
N ASN A 463 -12.19 -11.48 -25.75
CA ASN A 463 -11.59 -10.56 -24.79
C ASN A 463 -12.03 -9.11 -25.07
N ALA A 464 -12.76 -8.50 -24.14
CA ALA A 464 -13.16 -7.10 -24.19
C ALA A 464 -12.18 -6.22 -23.42
N VAL A 465 -11.70 -5.13 -24.04
CA VAL A 465 -10.72 -4.23 -23.41
C VAL A 465 -11.44 -3.00 -22.88
N LEU A 466 -11.38 -2.83 -21.56
CA LEU A 466 -11.90 -1.68 -20.83
C LEU A 466 -10.74 -0.85 -20.31
N THR A 467 -10.82 0.48 -20.40
CA THR A 467 -9.77 1.39 -19.94
C THR A 467 -10.36 2.56 -19.15
N GLY A 468 -9.60 3.03 -18.17
CA GLY A 468 -9.96 4.17 -17.33
C GLY A 468 -8.72 4.95 -16.95
N HIS A 469 -8.89 6.23 -16.65
CA HIS A 469 -7.80 7.05 -16.13
C HIS A 469 -7.38 6.60 -14.72
N VAL A 470 -6.08 6.68 -14.42
CA VAL A 470 -5.58 6.76 -13.02
C VAL A 470 -5.79 8.16 -12.47
N VAL A 471 -5.59 9.18 -13.30
CA VAL A 471 -5.79 10.60 -12.95
C VAL A 471 -6.60 11.28 -14.05
N ASP A 472 -7.63 12.02 -13.67
CA ASP A 472 -8.47 12.82 -14.58
C ASP A 472 -7.76 14.11 -15.03
N ALA A 473 -8.41 14.87 -15.92
CA ALA A 473 -7.86 16.14 -16.43
C ALA A 473 -7.76 17.26 -15.37
N ASN A 474 -8.32 17.08 -14.17
CA ASN A 474 -8.26 18.03 -13.07
C ASN A 474 -7.21 17.62 -12.01
N GLY A 475 -6.51 16.49 -12.20
CA GLY A 475 -5.56 15.95 -11.23
C GLY A 475 -6.18 15.05 -10.16
N ASN A 476 -7.49 14.74 -10.24
CA ASN A 476 -8.18 13.86 -9.29
C ASN A 476 -7.98 12.38 -9.66
N PRO A 477 -8.15 11.43 -8.72
CA PRO A 477 -8.24 10.01 -9.05
C PRO A 477 -9.31 9.71 -10.11
N GLY A 478 -8.91 9.01 -11.17
CA GLY A 478 -9.80 8.49 -12.20
C GLY A 478 -10.40 7.13 -11.83
N PRO A 479 -11.32 6.58 -12.64
CA PRO A 479 -12.06 5.38 -12.29
C PRO A 479 -11.18 4.13 -12.12
N PHE A 480 -9.98 4.11 -12.71
CA PHE A 480 -9.04 2.99 -12.62
C PHE A 480 -7.80 3.32 -11.75
N ALA A 481 -7.87 4.33 -10.86
CA ALA A 481 -6.76 4.71 -9.98
C ALA A 481 -6.22 3.51 -9.16
N ASP A 482 -7.12 2.66 -8.67
CA ASP A 482 -6.80 1.62 -7.69
C ASP A 482 -6.85 0.17 -8.26
N ILE A 483 -6.94 -0.02 -9.58
CA ILE A 483 -7.01 -1.39 -10.14
C ILE A 483 -5.73 -2.22 -9.93
N THR A 484 -4.63 -1.58 -9.55
CA THR A 484 -3.38 -2.21 -9.09
C THR A 484 -3.51 -2.90 -7.74
N GLN A 485 -4.56 -2.60 -6.95
CA GLN A 485 -4.84 -3.23 -5.66
C GLN A 485 -5.63 -4.54 -5.77
N LEU A 486 -6.11 -4.89 -6.98
CA LEU A 486 -6.92 -6.09 -7.22
C LEU A 486 -6.12 -7.38 -6.98
N LYS A 487 -6.81 -8.38 -6.44
CA LYS A 487 -6.23 -9.68 -6.09
C LYS A 487 -6.83 -10.80 -6.94
N TYR A 488 -6.09 -11.90 -7.08
CA TYR A 488 -6.62 -13.09 -7.75
C TYR A 488 -7.91 -13.55 -7.06
N GLY A 489 -8.95 -13.81 -7.84
CA GLY A 489 -10.27 -14.18 -7.30
C GLY A 489 -11.21 -13.00 -7.03
N ASP A 490 -10.75 -11.74 -7.09
CA ASP A 490 -11.61 -10.57 -6.99
C ASP A 490 -12.65 -10.54 -8.11
N LYS A 491 -13.78 -9.86 -7.85
CA LYS A 491 -14.91 -9.80 -8.77
C LYS A 491 -14.97 -8.45 -9.48
N ILE A 492 -15.21 -8.51 -10.79
CA ILE A 492 -15.56 -7.36 -11.61
C ILE A 492 -16.92 -7.67 -12.21
N ILE A 493 -17.89 -6.77 -12.04
CA ILE A 493 -19.28 -6.98 -12.46
C ILE A 493 -19.61 -5.96 -13.53
N ILE A 494 -20.09 -6.45 -14.68
CA ILE A 494 -20.69 -5.59 -15.71
C ILE A 494 -22.19 -5.74 -15.60
N HIS A 495 -22.87 -4.64 -15.33
CA HIS A 495 -24.32 -4.55 -15.27
C HIS A 495 -24.81 -4.08 -16.64
N ALA A 496 -25.73 -4.81 -17.27
CA ALA A 496 -26.30 -4.47 -18.56
C ALA A 496 -27.70 -5.07 -18.72
N TRP A 497 -28.68 -4.27 -19.15
CA TRP A 497 -30.06 -4.72 -19.46
C TRP A 497 -30.73 -5.61 -18.38
N ASN A 498 -30.58 -5.23 -17.11
CA ASN A 498 -31.02 -5.97 -15.91
C ASN A 498 -30.31 -7.32 -15.63
N GLU A 499 -29.25 -7.66 -16.35
CA GLU A 499 -28.39 -8.82 -16.07
C GLU A 499 -27.04 -8.37 -15.46
N GLN A 500 -26.44 -9.24 -14.65
CA GLN A 500 -25.10 -9.04 -14.08
C GLN A 500 -24.11 -10.08 -14.60
N TYR A 501 -23.11 -9.62 -15.36
CA TYR A 501 -22.03 -10.43 -15.88
C TYR A 501 -20.85 -10.37 -14.89
N VAL A 502 -20.66 -11.45 -14.13
CA VAL A 502 -19.65 -11.53 -13.06
C VAL A 502 -18.39 -12.19 -13.59
N TYR A 503 -17.32 -11.40 -13.65
CA TYR A 503 -15.97 -11.82 -14.00
C TYR A 503 -15.14 -12.04 -12.73
N GLU A 504 -14.20 -12.99 -12.78
CA GLU A 504 -13.23 -13.26 -11.72
C GLU A 504 -11.81 -13.02 -12.21
N VAL A 505 -11.04 -12.21 -11.46
CA VAL A 505 -9.65 -11.86 -11.78
C VAL A 505 -8.76 -13.11 -11.76
N ARG A 506 -7.97 -13.29 -12.83
CA ARG A 506 -7.09 -14.46 -13.05
C ARG A 506 -5.63 -14.09 -13.30
N GLU A 507 -5.37 -13.00 -14.01
CA GLU A 507 -4.02 -12.65 -14.47
C GLU A 507 -3.76 -11.16 -14.31
N PHE A 508 -2.50 -10.81 -14.06
CA PHE A 508 -1.99 -9.45 -13.99
C PHE A 508 -0.80 -9.35 -14.94
N ASP A 509 -0.67 -8.24 -15.66
CA ASP A 509 0.48 -8.01 -16.54
C ASP A 509 0.80 -6.51 -16.62
N THR A 510 1.95 -6.16 -17.18
CA THR A 510 2.37 -4.77 -17.36
C THR A 510 3.12 -4.60 -18.67
N ILE A 511 2.55 -3.81 -19.57
CA ILE A 511 3.01 -3.66 -20.97
C ILE A 511 3.58 -2.26 -21.24
N SER A 512 4.33 -2.13 -22.33
CA SER A 512 4.76 -0.85 -22.87
C SER A 512 3.56 -0.04 -23.40
N PRO A 513 3.53 1.30 -23.26
CA PRO A 513 2.45 2.16 -23.77
C PRO A 513 2.17 2.05 -25.28
N ASN A 514 3.09 1.45 -26.04
CA ASN A 514 2.99 1.26 -27.49
C ASN A 514 2.72 -0.19 -27.93
N ASP A 515 2.64 -1.15 -27.00
CA ASP A 515 2.43 -2.58 -27.32
C ASP A 515 1.14 -3.11 -26.67
N PHE A 516 0.06 -3.09 -27.44
CA PHE A 516 -1.27 -3.55 -27.01
C PHE A 516 -1.52 -5.05 -27.30
N SER A 517 -0.51 -5.81 -27.73
CA SER A 517 -0.69 -7.20 -28.18
C SER A 517 -1.25 -8.12 -27.09
N THR A 518 -0.78 -8.01 -25.84
CA THR A 518 -1.34 -8.74 -24.70
C THR A 518 -2.77 -8.29 -24.37
N ALA A 519 -3.02 -6.98 -24.38
CA ALA A 519 -4.33 -6.43 -24.02
C ALA A 519 -5.44 -6.94 -24.96
N PHE A 520 -5.14 -7.07 -26.25
CA PHE A 520 -6.04 -7.59 -27.28
C PHE A 520 -5.84 -9.09 -27.58
N LYS A 521 -5.21 -9.86 -26.67
CA LYS A 521 -5.06 -11.31 -26.80
C LYS A 521 -6.41 -11.96 -27.04
N HIS A 522 -6.49 -12.81 -28.07
CA HIS A 522 -7.69 -13.59 -28.37
C HIS A 522 -7.92 -14.68 -27.31
N GLU A 523 -9.18 -14.89 -26.95
CA GLU A 523 -9.63 -15.89 -25.98
C GLU A 523 -10.93 -16.51 -26.49
N ASP A 524 -11.10 -17.82 -26.32
CA ASP A 524 -12.32 -18.54 -26.73
C ASP A 524 -13.50 -18.32 -25.76
N LEU A 525 -13.21 -18.00 -24.50
CA LEU A 525 -14.18 -17.69 -23.45
C LEU A 525 -14.46 -16.18 -23.39
N SER A 526 -15.50 -15.78 -22.65
CA SER A 526 -15.71 -14.36 -22.34
C SER A 526 -14.71 -13.90 -21.29
N TRP A 527 -13.83 -12.99 -21.69
CA TRP A 527 -12.82 -12.36 -20.86
C TRP A 527 -12.98 -10.84 -20.93
N ILE A 528 -12.56 -10.16 -19.86
CA ILE A 528 -12.31 -8.73 -19.86
C ILE A 528 -10.85 -8.47 -19.49
N THR A 529 -10.27 -7.45 -20.11
CA THR A 529 -8.97 -6.89 -19.73
C THR A 529 -9.18 -5.44 -19.33
N LEU A 530 -9.03 -5.13 -18.04
CA LEU A 530 -8.95 -3.76 -17.56
C LEU A 530 -7.53 -3.24 -17.81
N MET A 531 -7.41 -2.04 -18.36
CA MET A 531 -6.13 -1.39 -18.66
C MET A 531 -6.08 0.02 -18.09
N THR A 532 -4.98 0.37 -17.41
CA THR A 532 -4.72 1.76 -17.02
C THR A 532 -3.25 2.15 -17.15
N CYS A 533 -2.91 3.40 -16.85
CA CYS A 533 -1.55 3.92 -16.93
C CYS A 533 -0.78 3.63 -15.64
N LYS A 534 0.51 3.31 -15.71
CA LYS A 534 1.34 3.03 -14.53
C LYS A 534 2.70 3.72 -14.66
N ASP A 535 3.29 4.04 -13.51
CA ASP A 535 4.60 4.66 -13.33
C ASP A 535 4.75 5.98 -14.11
N TYR A 536 4.22 7.07 -13.54
CA TYR A 536 4.36 8.40 -14.10
C TYR A 536 5.77 8.94 -13.90
N ASP A 537 6.44 9.27 -15.01
CA ASP A 537 7.69 10.01 -15.03
C ASP A 537 7.41 11.52 -15.21
N ALA A 538 7.84 12.30 -14.22
CA ALA A 538 7.68 13.75 -14.22
C ALA A 538 8.66 14.46 -15.16
N GLU A 539 9.82 13.87 -15.50
CA GLU A 539 10.81 14.48 -16.39
C GLU A 539 10.32 14.48 -17.84
N SER A 540 9.86 13.32 -18.34
CA SER A 540 9.26 13.22 -19.68
C SER A 540 7.79 13.64 -19.74
N SER A 541 7.13 13.80 -18.59
CA SER A 541 5.67 14.00 -18.46
C SER A 541 4.85 12.87 -19.12
N THR A 542 5.26 11.61 -18.89
CA THR A 542 4.62 10.43 -19.46
C THR A 542 4.45 9.29 -18.47
N TYR A 543 3.44 8.44 -18.67
CA TYR A 543 3.35 7.15 -17.98
C TYR A 543 4.16 6.11 -18.74
N LEU A 544 5.16 5.54 -18.07
CA LEU A 544 6.13 4.60 -18.64
C LEU A 544 5.52 3.23 -18.99
N GLN A 545 4.41 2.86 -18.36
CA GLN A 545 3.81 1.53 -18.46
C GLN A 545 2.27 1.57 -18.58
N ARG A 546 1.67 0.42 -18.92
CA ARG A 546 0.24 0.16 -18.73
C ARG A 546 0.05 -1.09 -17.87
N TYR A 547 -0.75 -0.97 -16.83
CA TYR A 547 -1.12 -2.10 -15.98
C TYR A 547 -2.36 -2.79 -16.52
N LEU A 548 -2.34 -4.12 -16.57
CA LEU A 548 -3.43 -4.96 -17.07
C LEU A 548 -3.95 -5.88 -15.97
N VAL A 549 -5.28 -5.94 -15.83
CA VAL A 549 -5.98 -6.94 -14.99
C VAL A 549 -6.91 -7.73 -15.90
N ARG A 550 -6.70 -9.05 -15.99
CA ARG A 550 -7.51 -9.94 -16.85
C ARG A 550 -8.42 -10.80 -16.00
N ALA A 551 -9.69 -10.85 -16.37
CA ALA A 551 -10.72 -11.57 -15.64
C ALA A 551 -11.62 -12.38 -16.60
N VAL A 552 -12.07 -13.55 -16.16
CA VAL A 552 -12.89 -14.48 -16.97
C VAL A 552 -14.31 -14.54 -16.43
N LEU A 553 -15.31 -14.61 -17.30
CA LEU A 553 -16.72 -14.72 -16.92
C LEU A 553 -16.96 -16.02 -16.17
N ILE A 554 -17.48 -15.93 -14.94
CA ILE A 554 -17.83 -17.10 -14.11
C ILE A 554 -19.33 -17.31 -13.98
N LYS A 555 -20.15 -16.25 -14.12
CA LYS A 555 -21.61 -16.31 -13.94
C LYS A 555 -22.31 -15.13 -14.62
N VAL A 556 -23.50 -15.37 -15.15
CA VAL A 556 -24.51 -14.33 -15.46
C VAL A 556 -25.66 -14.48 -14.47
N GLN A 557 -26.22 -13.37 -13.97
CA GLN A 557 -27.33 -13.34 -12.98
C GLN A 557 -28.49 -12.48 -13.45
#